data_AF-A0A7W1H4K7-F1
#
_entry.id   AF-A0A7W1H4K7-F1
#
_cell.length_a   1.000
_cell.length_b   1.000
_cell.length_c   1.000
_cell.angle_alpha   90.00
_cell.angle_beta   90.00
_cell.angle_gamma   90.00
#
_symmetry.space_group_name_H-M   'P 1'
#
loop_
_entity.id
_entity.type
_entity.pdbx_description
1 polymer ?
#
loop_
_entity_poly.entity_id
_entity_poly.type
_entity_poly.pdbx_seq_one_letter_code
_entity_poly.pdbx_strand_id
1 'polypeptide(L)'
;RPQGSYRLAFDLVEEYRFWFEEVGSTPLDIPVEVQPRIAERRLQVVFHGAPDPETDAALLIQEEPLVSEEALAFVHLVPGAVPAPNWSRLLLDAHQEGYAAVGSALEVSRSERRRFAPWAPGGGRNPRFIEPLLLPSLLAGLDSETHEGLPCFFGSDALFEGRAVVRLRRRSGRPSG
;
A
#
# COMPACT_ATOMS: atom_id res chain seq x y z
N ARG A 1 -6.12 1.30 -9.34
CA ARG A 1 -6.87 1.82 -10.51
C ARG A 1 -7.73 2.97 -10.04
N PRO A 2 -7.58 4.18 -10.59
CA PRO A 2 -8.25 5.35 -10.00
C PRO A 2 -9.77 5.18 -10.05
N GLN A 3 -10.44 5.56 -8.96
CA GLN A 3 -11.89 5.68 -8.92
C GLN A 3 -12.38 6.77 -9.89
N GLY A 4 -13.66 6.74 -10.24
CA GLY A 4 -14.34 7.77 -11.02
C GLY A 4 -15.03 7.24 -12.26
N SER A 5 -15.42 8.17 -13.13
CA SER A 5 -16.20 7.87 -14.33
C SER A 5 -15.32 7.46 -15.50
N TYR A 6 -15.68 6.35 -16.12
CA TYR A 6 -15.07 5.78 -17.32
C TYR A 6 -16.15 5.52 -18.36
N ARG A 7 -15.69 5.33 -19.61
CA ARG A 7 -16.54 4.84 -20.70
C ARG A 7 -15.92 3.56 -21.23
N LEU A 8 -16.72 2.49 -21.27
CA LEU A 8 -16.40 1.27 -21.98
C LEU A 8 -17.04 1.38 -23.36
N ALA A 9 -16.21 1.37 -24.41
CA ALA A 9 -16.66 1.47 -25.79
C ALA A 9 -16.35 0.16 -26.51
N PHE A 10 -17.35 -0.40 -27.18
CA PHE A 10 -17.19 -1.55 -28.07
C PHE A 10 -17.63 -1.15 -29.47
N ASP A 11 -16.75 -1.37 -30.45
CA ASP A 11 -17.09 -1.28 -31.85
C ASP A 11 -16.84 -2.62 -32.54
N LEU A 12 -17.70 -2.95 -33.49
CA LEU A 12 -17.52 -4.10 -34.35
C LEU A 12 -16.46 -3.78 -35.39
N VAL A 13 -15.69 -4.79 -35.78
CA VAL A 13 -14.67 -4.66 -36.82
C VAL A 13 -14.92 -5.70 -37.88
N GLU A 14 -14.91 -5.28 -39.13
CA GLU A 14 -14.74 -6.19 -40.27
C GLU A 14 -13.23 -6.40 -40.43
N GLU A 15 -12.78 -7.65 -40.27
CA GLU A 15 -11.36 -7.97 -40.24
C GLU A 15 -10.60 -7.41 -41.46
N TYR A 16 -9.50 -6.69 -41.19
CA TYR A 16 -8.64 -6.02 -42.19
C TYR A 16 -9.31 -4.94 -43.06
N ARG A 17 -10.51 -4.49 -42.72
CA ARG A 17 -11.22 -3.49 -43.52
C ARG A 17 -11.49 -2.20 -42.78
N PHE A 18 -12.45 -2.22 -41.86
CA PHE A 18 -12.91 -1.03 -41.18
C PHE A 18 -13.59 -1.38 -39.86
N TRP A 19 -13.60 -0.39 -38.99
CA TRP A 19 -14.44 -0.34 -37.80
C TRP A 19 -15.84 0.14 -38.21
N PHE A 20 -16.88 -0.43 -37.61
CA PHE A 20 -18.25 -0.13 -38.02
C PHE A 20 -18.64 1.33 -37.73
N GLU A 21 -18.00 1.96 -36.73
CA GLU A 21 -18.10 3.40 -36.47
C GLU A 21 -17.62 4.26 -37.66
N GLU A 22 -16.56 3.85 -38.35
CA GLU A 22 -15.98 4.58 -39.49
C GLU A 22 -16.96 4.67 -40.68
N VAL A 23 -17.89 3.73 -40.77
CA VAL A 23 -18.94 3.68 -41.81
C VAL A 23 -20.31 4.13 -41.29
N GLY A 24 -20.35 4.76 -40.11
CA GLY A 24 -21.53 5.44 -39.57
C GLY A 24 -22.38 4.60 -38.61
N SER A 25 -21.91 3.43 -38.18
CA SER A 25 -22.57 2.69 -37.10
C SER A 25 -22.31 3.34 -35.76
N THR A 26 -23.24 3.21 -34.82
CA THR A 26 -23.02 3.69 -33.45
C THR A 26 -22.34 2.60 -32.62
N PRO A 27 -21.15 2.86 -32.04
CA PRO A 27 -20.53 1.90 -31.13
C PRO A 27 -21.35 1.75 -29.85
N LEU A 28 -21.22 0.61 -29.18
CA LEU A 28 -21.81 0.40 -27.86
C LEU A 28 -20.98 1.14 -26.81
N ASP A 29 -21.56 2.20 -26.26
CA ASP A 29 -20.98 2.98 -25.18
C ASP A 29 -21.69 2.71 -23.86
N ILE A 30 -20.93 2.27 -22.87
CA ILE A 30 -21.43 2.02 -21.51
C ILE A 30 -20.68 2.94 -20.54
N PRO A 31 -21.37 3.88 -19.87
CA PRO A 31 -20.78 4.63 -18.77
C PRO A 31 -20.53 3.68 -17.58
N VAL A 32 -19.34 3.74 -17.00
CA VAL A 32 -18.92 2.91 -15.87
C VAL A 32 -18.41 3.80 -14.76
N GLU A 33 -19.01 3.68 -13.57
CA GLU A 33 -18.51 4.37 -12.38
C GLU A 33 -17.68 3.38 -11.53
N VAL A 34 -16.38 3.61 -11.45
CA VAL A 34 -15.48 2.81 -10.62
C VAL A 34 -15.47 3.39 -9.22
N GLN A 35 -16.04 2.65 -8.27
CA GLN A 35 -16.06 3.02 -6.86
C GLN A 35 -14.68 2.86 -6.20
N PRO A 36 -14.38 3.60 -5.12
CA PRO A 36 -13.24 3.29 -4.26
C PRO A 36 -13.34 1.85 -3.76
N ARG A 37 -12.19 1.19 -3.59
CA ARG A 37 -12.17 -0.18 -3.05
C ARG A 37 -12.53 -0.25 -1.58
N ILE A 38 -12.17 0.76 -0.79
CA ILE A 38 -12.67 0.96 0.57
C ILE A 38 -13.54 2.20 0.61
N ALA A 39 -14.79 2.04 1.02
CA ALA A 39 -15.73 3.17 1.13
C ALA A 39 -15.34 4.14 2.25
N GLU A 40 -14.67 3.61 3.29
CA GLU A 40 -14.29 4.36 4.47
C GLU A 40 -12.79 4.22 4.75
N ARG A 41 -12.22 5.26 5.36
CA ARG A 41 -10.78 5.39 5.59
C ARG A 41 -10.42 4.97 7.01
N ARG A 42 -10.50 3.67 7.29
CA ARG A 42 -10.30 3.10 8.63
C ARG A 42 -9.08 2.17 8.67
N LEU A 43 -7.97 2.69 9.21
CA LEU A 43 -6.70 1.96 9.36
C LEU A 43 -6.43 1.62 10.83
N GLN A 44 -6.17 0.35 11.11
CA GLN A 44 -5.75 -0.15 12.42
C GLN A 44 -4.34 -0.69 12.36
N VAL A 45 -3.59 -0.54 13.46
CA VAL A 45 -2.26 -1.11 13.60
C VAL A 45 -2.34 -2.50 14.26
N VAL A 46 -1.65 -3.46 13.67
CA VAL A 46 -1.37 -4.78 14.24
C VAL A 46 0.10 -4.80 14.67
N PHE A 47 0.35 -4.83 15.97
CA PHE A 47 1.70 -4.77 16.53
C PHE A 47 2.32 -6.17 16.73
N HIS A 48 3.53 -6.34 16.22
CA HIS A 48 4.34 -7.56 16.32
C HIS A 48 5.48 -7.38 17.32
N GLY A 49 5.14 -7.35 18.61
CA GLY A 49 6.10 -7.24 19.70
C GLY A 49 5.55 -6.46 20.90
N ALA A 50 6.44 -6.14 21.85
CA ALA A 50 6.08 -5.33 23.01
C ALA A 50 5.84 -3.86 22.60
N PRO A 51 5.00 -3.11 23.34
CA PRO A 51 4.78 -1.68 23.08
C PRO A 51 6.08 -0.88 23.03
N ASP A 52 6.11 0.15 22.18
CA ASP A 52 7.25 1.04 22.01
C ASP A 52 6.78 2.50 22.03
N PRO A 53 7.12 3.29 23.07
CA PRO A 53 6.61 4.65 23.23
C PRO A 53 6.91 5.60 22.07
N GLU A 54 8.04 5.41 21.37
CA GLU A 54 8.39 6.23 20.20
C GLU A 54 7.47 5.91 19.03
N THR A 55 7.23 4.62 18.77
CA THR A 55 6.25 4.18 17.77
C THR A 55 4.86 4.69 18.13
N ASP A 56 4.41 4.53 19.38
CA ASP A 56 3.09 4.98 19.83
C ASP A 56 2.91 6.50 19.63
N ALA A 57 3.92 7.30 20.00
CA ALA A 57 3.90 8.74 19.79
C ALA A 57 3.81 9.13 18.30
N ALA A 58 4.48 8.38 17.41
CA ALA A 58 4.42 8.61 15.97
C ALA A 58 3.05 8.26 15.37
N LEU A 59 2.37 7.25 15.92
CA LEU A 59 1.02 6.85 15.52
C LEU A 59 -0.05 7.87 15.94
N LEU A 60 0.14 8.57 17.06
CA LEU A 60 -0.80 9.60 17.53
C LEU A 60 -0.84 10.86 16.66
N ILE A 61 0.23 11.16 15.92
CA ILE A 61 0.36 12.39 15.11
C ILE A 61 0.08 12.17 13.62
N GLN A 62 -0.53 11.04 13.26
CA GLN A 62 -0.83 10.71 11.88
C GLN A 62 -1.89 11.66 11.29
N GLU A 63 -1.69 12.08 10.04
CA GLU A 63 -2.61 12.97 9.30
C GLU A 63 -4.00 12.35 9.17
N GLU A 64 -4.07 11.04 8.93
CA GLU A 64 -5.30 10.27 9.10
C GLU A 64 -5.24 9.53 10.44
N PRO A 65 -6.16 9.80 11.39
CA PRO A 65 -6.21 9.11 12.66
C PRO A 65 -6.43 7.60 12.50
N LEU A 66 -5.73 6.83 13.32
CA LEU A 66 -5.88 5.38 13.37
C LEU A 66 -7.09 4.99 14.22
N VAL A 67 -7.73 3.89 13.89
CA VAL A 67 -8.87 3.34 14.62
C VAL A 67 -8.49 2.08 15.40
N SER A 68 -9.20 1.83 16.50
CA SER A 68 -9.03 0.62 17.32
C SER A 68 -10.00 -0.50 16.94
N GLU A 69 -11.10 -0.17 16.27
CA GLU A 69 -12.19 -1.09 15.96
C GLU A 69 -12.74 -0.80 14.55
N GLU A 70 -13.41 -1.81 13.99
CA GLU A 70 -14.07 -1.75 12.68
C GLU A 70 -13.17 -1.23 11.55
N ALA A 71 -11.89 -1.59 11.59
CA ALA A 71 -10.94 -1.23 10.54
C ALA A 71 -11.22 -2.01 9.24
N LEU A 72 -10.93 -1.37 8.11
CA LEU A 72 -10.95 -2.00 6.79
C LEU A 72 -9.55 -2.37 6.31
N ALA A 73 -8.54 -1.65 6.80
CA ALA A 73 -7.12 -1.90 6.54
C ALA A 73 -6.37 -2.12 7.86
N PHE A 74 -5.43 -3.05 7.84
CA PHE A 74 -4.62 -3.50 8.97
C PHE A 74 -3.15 -3.37 8.61
N VAL A 75 -2.42 -2.50 9.31
CA VAL A 75 -1.00 -2.30 9.06
C VAL A 75 -0.13 -2.97 10.10
N HIS A 76 0.81 -3.78 9.64
CA HIS A 76 1.63 -4.63 10.48
C HIS A 76 2.93 -3.91 10.83
N LEU A 77 3.08 -3.52 12.10
CA LEU A 77 4.25 -2.81 12.60
C LEU A 77 5.02 -3.62 13.63
N VAL A 78 6.29 -3.25 13.82
CA VAL A 78 7.17 -3.80 14.86
C VAL A 78 7.63 -2.67 15.80
N PRO A 79 8.09 -2.98 17.01
CA PRO A 79 8.68 -2.00 17.92
C PRO A 79 9.87 -1.27 17.28
N GLY A 80 9.92 0.06 17.40
CA GLY A 80 10.93 0.92 16.80
C GLY A 80 10.68 1.30 15.34
N ALA A 81 9.48 1.02 14.81
CA ALA A 81 9.02 1.46 13.50
C ALA A 81 8.33 2.82 13.63
N VAL A 82 8.97 3.89 13.19
CA VAL A 82 8.50 5.27 13.35
C VAL A 82 7.98 5.80 12.01
N PRO A 83 6.66 5.72 11.72
CA PRO A 83 6.09 6.25 10.49
C PRO A 83 6.14 7.78 10.44
N ALA A 84 6.28 8.34 9.24
CA ALA A 84 6.12 9.77 8.99
C ALA A 84 4.65 10.22 9.23
N PRO A 85 4.36 11.51 9.51
CA PRO A 85 3.00 11.95 9.81
C PRO A 85 1.96 11.69 8.70
N ASN A 86 2.37 11.76 7.43
CA ASN A 86 1.49 11.55 6.27
C ASN A 86 1.31 10.07 5.89
N TRP A 87 1.90 9.16 6.65
CA TRP A 87 2.01 7.75 6.29
C TRP A 87 0.64 7.07 6.21
N SER A 88 -0.20 7.19 7.25
CA SER A 88 -1.54 6.58 7.26
C SER A 88 -2.40 7.03 6.09
N ARG A 89 -2.38 8.33 5.78
CA ARG A 89 -3.11 8.91 4.64
C ARG A 89 -2.67 8.28 3.33
N LEU A 90 -1.36 8.16 3.09
CA LEU A 90 -0.83 7.57 1.85
C LEU A 90 -1.22 6.08 1.69
N LEU A 91 -1.22 5.31 2.77
CA LEU A 91 -1.67 3.91 2.74
C LEU A 91 -3.16 3.82 2.37
N LEU A 92 -4.00 4.65 2.99
CA LEU A 92 -5.43 4.67 2.74
C LEU A 92 -5.77 5.21 1.34
N ASP A 93 -5.02 6.18 0.83
CA ASP A 93 -5.14 6.65 -0.56
C ASP A 93 -4.90 5.47 -1.53
N ALA A 94 -3.84 4.69 -1.30
CA ALA A 94 -3.55 3.52 -2.11
C ALA A 94 -4.62 2.43 -1.99
N HIS A 95 -5.16 2.18 -0.80
CA HIS A 95 -6.25 1.23 -0.64
C HIS A 95 -7.53 1.69 -1.34
N GLN A 96 -7.90 2.98 -1.24
CA GLN A 96 -9.07 3.52 -1.95
C GLN A 96 -8.92 3.42 -3.46
N GLU A 97 -7.72 3.69 -3.98
CA GLU A 97 -7.39 3.47 -5.39
C GLU A 97 -7.36 1.99 -5.79
N GLY A 98 -7.54 1.07 -4.86
CA GLY A 98 -7.82 -0.31 -5.18
C GLY A 98 -6.65 -1.26 -5.08
N TYR A 99 -5.64 -0.99 -4.25
CA TYR A 99 -4.63 -1.98 -3.88
C TYR A 99 -5.02 -2.73 -2.61
N ALA A 100 -4.91 -4.06 -2.61
CA ALA A 100 -5.23 -4.87 -1.43
C ALA A 100 -4.12 -4.84 -0.39
N ALA A 101 -2.87 -4.72 -0.85
CA ALA A 101 -1.68 -4.64 -0.02
C ALA A 101 -0.84 -3.41 -0.38
N VAL A 102 -0.33 -2.71 0.64
CA VAL A 102 0.50 -1.52 0.45
C VAL A 102 1.71 -1.59 1.36
N GLY A 103 2.91 -1.53 0.80
CA GLY A 103 4.18 -1.53 1.52
C GLY A 103 4.78 -0.14 1.59
N SER A 104 5.51 0.12 2.67
CA SER A 104 6.15 1.40 2.95
C SER A 104 7.63 1.37 2.59
N ALA A 105 8.21 2.54 2.30
CA ALA A 105 9.66 2.69 2.27
C ALA A 105 10.25 2.63 3.69
N LEU A 106 11.45 2.06 3.81
CA LEU A 106 12.19 1.92 5.06
C LEU A 106 13.41 2.84 5.09
N GLU A 107 13.40 3.79 6.03
CA GLU A 107 14.61 4.53 6.39
C GLU A 107 15.35 3.77 7.50
N VAL A 108 16.54 3.25 7.18
CA VAL A 108 17.32 2.38 8.08
C VAL A 108 18.71 2.95 8.40
N SER A 109 19.34 2.39 9.42
CA SER A 109 20.72 2.71 9.81
C SER A 109 21.72 2.44 8.68
N ARG A 110 22.88 3.12 8.68
CA ARG A 110 23.91 2.96 7.65
C ARG A 110 24.36 1.51 7.45
N SER A 111 24.44 0.73 8.52
CA SER A 111 24.85 -0.68 8.48
C SER A 111 23.80 -1.59 7.84
N GLU A 112 22.52 -1.19 7.82
CA GLU A 112 21.42 -1.98 7.28
C GLU A 112 20.99 -1.55 5.87
N ARG A 113 21.52 -0.42 5.37
CA ARG A 113 21.17 0.13 4.05
C ARG A 113 21.32 -0.86 2.90
N ARG A 114 22.37 -1.69 2.92
CA ARG A 114 22.58 -2.68 1.85
C ARG A 114 21.51 -3.78 1.89
N ARG A 115 21.11 -4.20 3.09
CA ARG A 115 20.10 -5.24 3.31
C ARG A 115 18.71 -4.76 2.88
N PHE A 116 18.36 -3.51 3.21
CA PHE A 116 17.05 -2.94 2.87
C PHE A 116 17.07 -1.99 1.67
N ALA A 117 18.09 -2.09 0.80
CA ALA A 117 18.21 -1.23 -0.37
C ALA A 117 16.97 -1.23 -1.30
N PRO A 118 16.28 -2.36 -1.53
CA PRO A 118 15.08 -2.36 -2.36
C PRO A 118 13.92 -1.51 -1.82
N TRP A 119 13.83 -1.38 -0.49
CA TRP A 119 12.78 -0.61 0.18
C TRP A 119 13.20 0.82 0.53
N ALA A 120 14.34 1.30 0.02
CA ALA A 120 14.83 2.63 0.35
C ALA A 120 13.84 3.75 -0.09
N PRO A 121 13.70 4.83 0.70
CA PRO A 121 12.88 5.98 0.33
C PRO A 121 13.44 6.71 -0.90
N GLY A 122 12.59 7.50 -1.55
CA GLY A 122 12.95 8.29 -2.75
C GLY A 122 12.47 7.69 -4.06
N GLY A 123 11.94 6.46 -4.03
CA GLY A 123 11.08 5.93 -5.08
C GLY A 123 9.66 6.49 -4.96
N GLY A 124 8.99 6.69 -6.09
CA GLY A 124 7.55 6.97 -6.11
C GLY A 124 6.72 5.72 -5.84
N ARG A 125 5.60 5.61 -6.54
CA ARG A 125 4.72 4.44 -6.47
C ARG A 125 5.21 3.34 -7.42
N ASN A 126 5.30 2.11 -6.93
CA ASN A 126 5.68 0.97 -7.75
C ASN A 126 4.70 -0.20 -7.57
N PRO A 127 3.74 -0.39 -8.50
CA PRO A 127 2.80 -1.52 -8.49
C PRO A 127 3.39 -2.82 -9.06
N ARG A 128 4.66 -2.79 -9.52
CA ARG A 128 5.41 -3.95 -10.02
C ARG A 128 6.62 -4.23 -9.14
N PHE A 129 6.52 -3.90 -7.86
CA PHE A 129 7.58 -4.12 -6.90
C PHE A 129 7.80 -5.63 -6.72
N ILE A 130 9.02 -6.08 -6.97
CA ILE A 130 9.33 -7.52 -7.07
C ILE A 130 9.67 -8.16 -5.72
N GLU A 131 10.05 -7.36 -4.74
CA GLU A 131 10.34 -7.84 -3.38
C GLU A 131 9.06 -7.90 -2.53
N PRO A 132 9.03 -8.71 -1.45
CA PRO A 132 7.94 -8.68 -0.50
C PRO A 132 7.73 -7.27 0.08
N LEU A 133 6.48 -6.85 0.26
CA LEU A 133 6.17 -5.61 0.96
C LEU A 133 6.50 -5.80 2.46
N LEU A 134 7.41 -5.00 3.00
CA LEU A 134 7.72 -5.01 4.43
C LEU A 134 6.82 -4.04 5.20
N LEU A 135 6.48 -4.42 6.43
CA LEU A 135 5.53 -3.70 7.27
C LEU A 135 4.22 -3.37 6.53
N PRO A 136 3.56 -4.37 5.90
CA PRO A 136 2.49 -4.12 4.96
C PRO A 136 1.22 -3.62 5.64
N SER A 137 0.50 -2.76 4.95
CA SER A 137 -0.92 -2.48 5.18
C SER A 137 -1.76 -3.37 4.28
N LEU A 138 -2.68 -4.13 4.89
CA LEU A 138 -3.45 -5.19 4.25
C LEU A 138 -4.93 -4.97 4.46
N LEU A 139 -5.75 -5.17 3.43
CA LEU A 139 -7.19 -5.26 3.60
C LEU A 139 -7.58 -6.57 4.30
N ALA A 140 -8.77 -6.58 4.93
CA ALA A 140 -9.32 -7.75 5.59
C ALA A 140 -9.28 -9.02 4.70
N GLY A 141 -8.90 -10.15 5.30
CA GLY A 141 -8.79 -11.44 4.61
C GLY A 141 -7.42 -11.73 3.99
N LEU A 142 -6.45 -10.82 4.12
CA LEU A 142 -5.04 -11.06 3.81
C LEU A 142 -4.23 -11.25 5.09
N ASP A 143 -3.32 -12.22 5.06
CA ASP A 143 -2.42 -12.52 6.17
C ASP A 143 -1.01 -12.00 5.90
N SER A 144 -0.33 -11.60 6.97
CA SER A 144 1.09 -11.25 6.92
C SER A 144 1.98 -12.46 7.18
N GLU A 145 3.07 -12.58 6.43
CA GLU A 145 4.16 -13.53 6.68
C GLU A 145 5.36 -12.82 7.32
N THR A 146 6.54 -13.44 7.30
CA THR A 146 7.79 -12.84 7.80
C THR A 146 8.90 -12.90 6.76
N HIS A 147 9.54 -11.77 6.49
CA HIS A 147 10.72 -11.65 5.64
C HIS A 147 11.73 -10.71 6.32
N GLU A 148 13.01 -11.09 6.33
CA GLU A 148 14.06 -10.34 7.03
C GLU A 148 13.78 -10.07 8.53
N GLY A 149 12.93 -10.90 9.15
CA GLY A 149 12.50 -10.75 10.54
C GLY A 149 11.44 -9.67 10.77
N LEU A 150 10.80 -9.19 9.70
CA LEU A 150 9.72 -8.20 9.73
C LEU A 150 8.45 -8.81 9.11
N PRO A 151 7.25 -8.38 9.55
CA PRO A 151 6.01 -8.70 8.88
C PRO A 151 6.09 -8.34 7.40
N CYS A 152 5.62 -9.22 6.52
CA CYS A 152 5.67 -9.00 5.09
C CYS A 152 4.44 -9.53 4.35
N PHE A 153 4.29 -9.14 3.09
CA PHE A 153 3.29 -9.68 2.18
C PHE A 153 3.84 -9.84 0.76
N PHE A 154 3.45 -10.91 0.08
CA PHE A 154 3.77 -11.18 -1.32
C PHE A 154 2.49 -11.49 -2.09
N GLY A 155 2.22 -10.76 -3.18
CA GLY A 155 1.00 -10.96 -3.97
C GLY A 155 0.88 -9.97 -5.13
N SER A 156 -0.04 -10.25 -6.05
CA SER A 156 -0.21 -9.50 -7.29
C SER A 156 -1.03 -8.20 -7.16
N ASP A 157 -1.80 -8.07 -6.08
CA ASP A 157 -2.66 -6.91 -5.81
C ASP A 157 -2.01 -5.99 -4.76
N ALA A 158 -0.78 -5.59 -5.08
CA ALA A 158 0.16 -4.98 -4.16
C ALA A 158 0.77 -3.68 -4.73
N LEU A 159 1.07 -2.74 -3.85
CA LEU A 159 1.75 -1.50 -4.17
C LEU A 159 2.90 -1.24 -3.19
N PHE A 160 4.08 -0.93 -3.70
CA PHE A 160 5.09 -0.23 -2.91
C PHE A 160 4.87 1.28 -3.01
N GLU A 161 4.56 1.93 -1.89
CA GLU A 161 4.38 3.38 -1.77
C GLU A 161 5.65 4.00 -1.18
N GLY A 162 6.62 4.31 -2.06
CA GLY A 162 7.94 4.79 -1.62
C GLY A 162 7.95 6.16 -0.96
N ARG A 163 6.82 6.88 -0.96
CA ARG A 163 6.60 8.15 -0.23
C ARG A 163 6.10 7.92 1.19
N ALA A 164 5.50 6.77 1.48
CA ALA A 164 5.08 6.38 2.82
C ALA A 164 6.31 5.84 3.55
N VAL A 165 6.98 6.71 4.31
CA VAL A 165 8.27 6.37 4.95
C VAL A 165 8.05 5.92 6.38
N VAL A 166 8.69 4.80 6.72
CA VAL A 166 8.84 4.31 8.10
C VAL A 166 10.33 4.28 8.43
N ARG A 167 10.73 5.00 9.48
CA ARG A 167 12.07 4.90 10.02
C ARG A 167 12.17 3.71 10.94
N LEU A 168 13.03 2.74 10.62
CA LEU A 168 13.24 1.56 11.45
C LEU A 168 14.48 1.75 12.32
N ARG A 169 14.28 1.88 13.63
CA ARG A 169 15.36 1.87 14.61
C ARG A 169 15.75 0.43 14.94
N ARG A 170 17.03 0.22 15.28
CA ARG A 170 17.44 -1.06 15.87
C ARG A 170 16.68 -1.27 17.17
N ARG A 171 16.08 -2.46 17.35
CA ARG A 171 15.57 -2.91 18.65
C ARG A 171 16.66 -2.73 19.71
N SER A 172 16.40 -1.87 20.70
CA SER A 172 17.18 -1.78 21.93
C SER A 172 17.01 -3.11 22.68
N GLY A 173 17.96 -4.03 22.53
CA GLY A 173 17.94 -5.29 23.27
C GLY A 173 18.56 -6.51 22.58
N ARG A 174 18.99 -6.43 21.32
CA ARG A 174 19.77 -7.53 20.72
C ARG A 174 21.24 -7.37 21.12
N PRO A 175 21.86 -8.33 21.82
CA PRO A 175 23.31 -8.30 22.05
C PRO A 175 23.98 -8.29 20.68
N SER A 176 24.81 -7.29 20.43
CA SER A 176 25.79 -7.35 19.35
C SER A 176 26.79 -8.45 19.71
N GLY A 177 26.65 -9.61 19.07
CA GLY A 177 27.74 -10.57 18.94
C GLY A 177 28.78 -10.06 17.97
#